data_AF-A0A947YRD8-F1
#
_entry.id   AF-A0A947YRD8-F1
#
_cell.length_a   1.000
_cell.length_b   1.000
_cell.length_c   1.000
_cell.angle_alpha   90.00
_cell.angle_beta   90.00
_cell.angle_gamma   90.00
#
_symmetry.space_group_name_H-M   'P 1'
#
loop_
_entity.id
_entity.type
_entity.pdbx_description
1 polymer ?
#
loop_
_entity_poly.entity_id
_entity_poly.type
_entity_poly.pdbx_seq_one_letter_code
_entity_poly.pdbx_strand_id
1 'polypeptide(L)'
;MEQTSEKLPDILLEDIKNNPELITGLFFNNQDVSVILEKRGDTVHFAYLRTYDRETTGILEEAKTEYAQKEEEGYTREQAFHDFMEAQDEIIKQM
;
A
#
# COMPACT_ATOMS: atom_id res chain seq x y z
N MET A 1 5.22 -13.49 -3.89
CA MET A 1 4.67 -12.73 -2.75
C MET A 1 4.55 -13.67 -1.56
N GLU A 2 5.48 -13.58 -0.61
CA GLU A 2 5.36 -14.33 0.65
C GLU A 2 4.36 -13.61 1.57
N GLN A 3 3.22 -14.23 1.83
CA GLN A 3 2.31 -13.82 2.89
C GLN A 3 2.97 -14.12 4.24
N THR A 4 3.72 -13.16 4.78
CA THR A 4 4.13 -13.20 6.18
C THR A 4 2.93 -12.82 7.04
N SER A 5 2.04 -13.79 7.26
CA SER A 5 0.98 -13.70 8.26
C SER A 5 1.64 -13.77 9.64
N GLU A 6 2.20 -12.65 10.12
CA GLU A 6 2.41 -12.48 11.55
C GLU A 6 1.03 -12.52 12.22
N LYS A 7 0.65 -13.69 12.75
CA LYS A 7 -0.61 -13.88 13.45
C LYS A 7 -0.56 -13.06 14.73
N LEU A 8 -1.15 -11.88 14.69
CA LEU A 8 -1.50 -11.19 15.92
C LEU A 8 -2.59 -11.96 16.66
N PRO A 9 -2.62 -11.87 18.00
CA PRO A 9 -3.69 -12.44 18.80
C PRO A 9 -5.02 -11.76 18.46
N ASP A 10 -6.10 -12.54 18.53
CA ASP A 10 -7.46 -12.02 18.45
C ASP A 10 -7.72 -11.11 19.66
N ILE A 11 -8.24 -9.89 19.44
CA ILE A 11 -8.55 -8.93 20.50
C ILE A 11 -10.07 -8.85 20.68
N LEU A 12 -10.56 -8.76 21.92
CA LEU A 12 -11.99 -8.57 22.15
C LEU A 12 -12.45 -7.21 21.63
N LEU A 13 -13.63 -7.17 21.03
CA LEU A 13 -14.22 -5.93 20.53
C LEU A 13 -14.46 -4.92 21.65
N GLU A 14 -14.78 -5.37 22.86
CA GLU A 14 -14.93 -4.48 24.01
C GLU A 14 -13.62 -3.81 24.41
N ASP A 15 -12.49 -4.51 24.32
CA ASP A 15 -11.18 -3.95 24.64
C ASP A 15 -10.81 -2.82 23.68
N ILE A 16 -11.13 -2.99 22.38
CA ILE A 16 -10.96 -1.95 21.36
C ILE A 16 -11.88 -0.75 21.62
N LYS A 17 -13.14 -0.99 22.03
CA LYS A 17 -14.08 0.09 22.36
C LYS A 17 -13.61 0.90 23.58
N ASN A 18 -13.04 0.22 24.56
CA ASN A 18 -12.55 0.84 25.79
C ASN A 18 -11.17 1.50 25.61
N ASN A 19 -10.37 1.01 24.65
CA ASN A 19 -8.99 1.45 24.41
C ASN A 19 -8.73 1.56 22.88
N PRO A 20 -9.30 2.57 22.19
CA PRO A 20 -9.15 2.72 20.74
C PRO A 20 -7.70 2.91 20.28
N GLU A 21 -6.81 3.35 21.17
CA GLU A 21 -5.38 3.48 20.95
C GLU A 21 -4.70 2.16 20.56
N LEU A 22 -5.30 1.01 20.92
CA LEU A 22 -4.84 -0.32 20.50
C LEU A 22 -4.77 -0.44 18.98
N ILE A 23 -5.70 0.19 18.25
CA ILE A 23 -5.67 0.22 16.78
C ILE A 23 -4.53 1.11 16.30
N THR A 24 -4.37 2.30 16.89
CA THR A 24 -3.34 3.24 16.49
C THR A 24 -1.94 2.68 16.71
N GLY A 25 -1.75 1.90 17.79
CA GLY A 25 -0.54 1.11 18.11
C GLY A 25 0.02 0.31 16.94
N LEU A 26 -0.87 -0.22 16.09
CA LEU A 26 -0.52 -1.07 14.95
C LEU A 26 0.12 -0.29 13.79
N PHE A 27 -0.12 1.02 13.73
CA PHE A 27 0.39 1.89 12.68
C PHE A 27 1.70 2.61 13.05
N PHE A 28 2.17 2.50 14.30
CA PHE A 28 3.31 3.29 14.81
C PHE A 28 4.70 2.83 14.33
N ASN A 29 4.84 1.69 13.64
CA ASN A 29 6.14 1.12 13.30
C ASN A 29 6.74 1.57 11.95
N ASN A 30 6.25 2.66 11.34
CA ASN A 30 6.78 3.21 10.08
C ASN A 30 6.89 2.18 8.93
N GLN A 31 6.07 1.14 8.94
CA GLN A 31 5.96 0.22 7.82
C GLN A 31 4.74 0.64 7.01
N ASP A 32 4.91 0.79 5.70
CA ASP A 32 3.78 0.84 4.78
C ASP A 32 3.06 -0.50 4.87
N VAL A 33 2.06 -0.57 5.74
CA VAL A 33 1.23 -1.76 5.96
C VAL A 33 -0.22 -1.42 5.78
N SER A 34 -0.91 -2.25 5.00
CA SER A 34 -2.37 -2.28 5.02
C SER A 34 -2.82 -3.20 6.14
N VAL A 35 -3.65 -2.69 7.05
CA VAL A 35 -4.25 -3.47 8.13
C VAL A 35 -5.67 -3.84 7.75
N ILE A 36 -5.98 -5.13 7.77
CA ILE A 36 -7.34 -5.65 7.59
C ILE A 36 -7.87 -6.08 8.96
N LEU A 37 -9.03 -5.55 9.33
CA LEU A 37 -9.75 -5.86 10.56
C LEU A 37 -10.97 -6.74 10.23
N GLU A 38 -11.02 -7.94 10.78
CA GLU A 38 -12.14 -8.85 10.59
C GLU A 38 -12.83 -9.14 11.93
N LYS A 39 -14.10 -8.73 12.07
CA LYS A 39 -14.90 -9.07 13.26
C LYS A 39 -15.36 -10.52 13.20
N ARG A 40 -14.95 -11.33 14.18
CA ARG A 40 -15.36 -12.73 14.34
C ARG A 40 -16.07 -12.92 15.69
N GLY A 41 -17.40 -12.81 15.68
CA GLY A 41 -18.17 -12.82 16.92
C GLY A 41 -17.82 -11.60 17.78
N ASP A 42 -17.29 -11.85 18.97
CA ASP A 42 -16.89 -10.82 19.95
C ASP A 42 -15.40 -10.47 19.88
N THR A 43 -14.66 -11.07 18.96
CA THR A 43 -13.25 -10.73 18.70
C THR A 43 -13.08 -10.01 17.37
N VAL A 44 -11.96 -9.31 17.25
CA VAL A 44 -11.45 -8.70 16.03
C VAL A 44 -10.10 -9.35 15.72
N HIS A 45 -10.03 -9.92 14.53
CA HIS A 45 -8.82 -10.50 13.96
C HIS A 45 -8.08 -9.44 13.13
N PHE A 46 -6.75 -9.41 13.25
CA PHE A 46 -5.87 -8.47 12.56
C PHE A 46 -5.02 -9.21 11.56
N ALA A 47 -5.05 -8.76 10.30
CA ALA A 47 -4.14 -9.23 9.26
C ALA A 47 -3.36 -8.04 8.69
N TYR A 48 -2.06 -8.25 8.49
CA TYR A 48 -1.19 -7.28 7.82
C TYR A 48 -0.92 -7.72 6.39
N LEU A 49 -1.05 -6.77 5.47
CA LEU A 49 -0.45 -6.87 4.16
C LEU A 49 0.73 -5.90 4.13
N ARG A 50 1.96 -6.40 3.97
CA ARG A 50 3.08 -5.53 3.60
C ARG A 50 2.74 -4.92 2.26
N THR A 51 2.54 -3.61 2.23
CA THR A 51 2.36 -2.89 0.97
C THR A 51 3.74 -2.64 0.41
N TYR A 52 4.11 -3.49 -0.56
CA TYR A 52 5.33 -3.42 -1.36
C TYR A 52 6.62 -3.74 -0.60
N ASP A 53 7.53 -4.45 -1.27
CA ASP A 53 8.89 -4.61 -0.76
C ASP A 53 9.67 -3.30 -0.95
N ARG A 54 10.81 -3.17 -0.27
CA ARG A 54 11.63 -1.95 -0.28
C ARG A 54 12.09 -1.56 -1.69
N GLU A 55 12.30 -2.54 -2.56
CA GLU A 55 12.67 -2.32 -3.96
C GLU A 55 11.52 -1.69 -4.73
N THR A 56 10.32 -2.23 -4.57
CA THR A 56 9.10 -1.68 -5.19
C THR A 56 8.77 -0.28 -4.65
N THR A 57 8.95 -0.03 -3.34
CA THR A 57 8.84 1.32 -2.79
C THR A 57 9.85 2.27 -3.42
N GLY A 58 11.09 1.83 -3.64
CA GLY A 58 12.12 2.62 -4.32
C GLY A 58 11.71 3.01 -5.74
N ILE A 59 11.23 2.04 -6.52
CA ILE A 59 10.74 2.26 -7.89
C ILE A 59 9.60 3.28 -7.92
N LEU A 60 8.65 3.17 -6.98
CA LEU A 60 7.51 4.09 -6.90
C LEU A 60 7.93 5.52 -6.51
N GLU A 61 8.87 5.68 -5.58
CA GLU A 61 9.38 7.00 -5.20
C GLU A 61 10.21 7.66 -6.31
N GLU A 62 11.01 6.87 -7.04
CA GLU A 62 11.72 7.35 -8.24
C GLU A 62 10.72 7.82 -9.30
N ALA A 63 9.72 7.00 -9.63
CA ALA A 63 8.69 7.36 -10.62
C ALA A 63 7.90 8.62 -10.24
N LYS A 64 7.55 8.79 -8.95
CA LYS A 64 6.91 10.01 -8.45
C LYS A 64 7.80 11.23 -8.62
N THR A 65 9.09 11.10 -8.31
CA THR A 65 10.06 12.20 -8.39
C THR A 65 10.25 12.63 -9.84
N GLU A 66 10.39 11.68 -10.77
CA GLU A 66 10.49 11.96 -12.20
C GLU A 66 9.23 12.63 -12.75
N TYR A 67 8.05 12.17 -12.33
CA TYR A 67 6.78 12.78 -12.74
C TYR A 67 6.69 14.24 -12.27
N ALA A 68 7.04 14.53 -11.02
CA ALA A 68 7.01 15.89 -10.48
C ALA A 68 7.96 16.83 -11.26
N GLN A 69 9.16 16.37 -11.61
CA GLN A 69 10.11 17.13 -12.42
C GLN A 69 9.55 17.40 -13.83
N LYS A 70 8.97 16.38 -14.47
CA LYS A 70 8.34 16.54 -15.78
C LYS A 70 7.16 17.51 -15.72
N GLU A 71 6.34 17.46 -14.67
CA GLU A 71 5.23 18.40 -14.46
C GLU A 71 5.74 19.86 -14.37
N GLU A 72 6.84 20.11 -13.66
CA GLU A 72 7.51 21.43 -13.61
C GLU A 72 8.01 21.88 -15.00
N GLU A 73 8.43 20.95 -15.85
CA GLU A 73 8.84 21.20 -17.24
C GLU A 73 7.66 21.37 -18.22
N GLY A 74 6.41 21.30 -17.72
CA GLY A 74 5.20 21.49 -18.51
C GLY A 74 4.63 20.20 -19.11
N TYR A 75 4.98 19.05 -18.55
CA TYR A 75 4.41 17.77 -18.95
C TYR A 75 2.90 17.71 -18.68
N THR A 76 2.15 17.51 -19.75
CA THR A 76 0.69 17.59 -19.74
C THR A 76 0.04 16.24 -19.51
N ARG A 77 -1.22 16.28 -19.09
CA ARG A 77 -2.05 15.07 -18.93
C ARG A 77 -2.20 14.29 -20.23
N GLU A 78 -2.28 14.98 -21.36
CA GLU A 78 -2.37 14.38 -22.69
C GLU A 78 -1.10 13.60 -23.04
N GLN A 79 0.07 14.13 -22.71
CA GLN A 79 1.35 13.43 -22.87
C GLN A 79 1.44 12.21 -21.94
N ALA A 80 1.03 12.33 -20.68
CA ALA A 80 0.97 11.20 -19.75
C ALA A 80 0.09 10.06 -20.27
N PHE A 81 -1.06 10.39 -20.88
CA PHE A 81 -1.95 9.39 -21.47
C PHE A 81 -1.34 8.75 -22.71
N HIS A 82 -0.63 9.51 -23.53
CA HIS A 82 0.06 8.99 -24.71
C HIS A 82 1.18 8.01 -24.33
N ASP A 83 2.06 8.41 -23.41
CA ASP A 83 3.17 7.58 -22.93
C ASP A 83 2.66 6.28 -22.29
N PHE A 84 1.53 6.33 -21.57
CA PHE A 84 0.88 5.14 -21.03
C PHE A 84 0.41 4.18 -22.12
N MET A 85 -0.23 4.69 -23.17
CA MET A 85 -0.69 3.88 -24.30
C MET A 85 0.49 3.24 -25.06
N GLU A 86 1.58 3.97 -25.26
CA GLU A 86 2.80 3.42 -25.89
C GLU A 86 3.43 2.32 -25.03
N ALA A 87 3.56 2.54 -23.72
CA ALA A 87 4.08 1.53 -22.80
C ALA A 87 3.21 0.26 -22.78
N GLN A 88 1.88 0.42 -22.80
CA GLN A 88 0.95 -0.71 -22.90
C GLN A 88 1.17 -1.50 -24.20
N ASP A 89 1.29 -0.81 -25.34
CA ASP A 89 1.54 -1.45 -26.63
C ASP A 89 2.89 -2.18 -26.67
N GLU A 90 3.94 -1.63 -26.04
CA GLU A 90 5.24 -2.29 -25.94
C GLU A 90 5.19 -3.57 -25.10
N ILE A 91 4.51 -3.53 -23.95
CA ILE A 91 4.31 -4.71 -23.10
C ILE A 91 3.58 -5.81 -23.89
N ILE A 92 2.51 -5.44 -24.59
CA ILE A 92 1.72 -6.39 -25.41
C ILE A 92 2.57 -6.99 -26.53
N LYS A 93 3.46 -6.22 -27.16
CA LYS A 93 4.37 -6.72 -28.22
C LYS A 93 5.46 -7.65 -27.69
N GLN A 94 5.81 -7.55 -26.42
CA GLN A 94 6.83 -8.40 -25.78
C GLN A 94 6.24 -9.67 -25.14
N MET A 95 4.90 -9.81 -25.11
CA MET A 95 4.18 -11.02 -24.69
C MET A 95 3.86 -11.92 -25.88
#